data_AF-A0A0L6V2V7-F1
#
_entry.id   AF-A0A0L6V2V7-F1
#
_cell.length_a   1.000
_cell.length_b   1.000
_cell.length_c   1.000
_cell.angle_alpha   90.00
_cell.angle_beta   90.00
_cell.angle_gamma   90.00
#
_symmetry.space_group_name_H-M   'P 1'
#
loop_
_entity.id
_entity.type
_entity.pdbx_description
1 polymer ?
#
loop_
_entity_poly.entity_id
_entity_poly.type
_entity_poly.pdbx_seq_one_letter_code
_entity_poly.pdbx_strand_id
1 'polypeptide(L)'
;MAPSQVLTPHNLYSTIPWVDNKPTCCPTPKEAEEAYNQIQSYRFLHSGLDFVQDPLNEESIIAIIQFTPLDKLTPSEKDVLNFSSTFLKDSKWLVQILKKEPNFWMVHQAVWA
;
A
#
# COMPACT_ATOMS: atom_id res chain seq x y z
N MET A 1 -25.07 -6.22 17.85
CA MET A 1 -23.97 -5.82 16.95
C MET A 1 -22.73 -5.65 17.81
N ALA A 2 -21.72 -6.51 17.64
CA ALA A 2 -20.44 -6.31 18.33
C ALA A 2 -19.73 -5.10 17.70
N PRO A 3 -19.04 -4.25 18.47
CA PRO A 3 -18.30 -3.13 17.91
C PRO A 3 -17.19 -3.67 17.00
N SER A 4 -17.22 -3.26 15.73
CA SER A 4 -16.13 -3.48 14.79
C SER A 4 -14.86 -2.86 15.37
N GLN A 5 -13.94 -3.69 15.87
CA GLN A 5 -12.67 -3.19 16.36
C GLN A 5 -11.94 -2.52 15.19
N VAL A 6 -11.66 -1.22 15.34
CA VAL A 6 -10.89 -0.45 14.38
C VAL A 6 -9.49 -1.06 14.34
N LEU A 7 -9.19 -1.74 13.24
CA LEU A 7 -7.89 -2.39 13.04
C LEU A 7 -6.85 -1.32 12.74
N THR A 8 -6.13 -0.89 13.77
CA THR A 8 -4.85 -0.22 13.55
C THR A 8 -3.81 -1.27 13.13
N PRO A 9 -2.82 -0.96 12.27
CA PRO A 9 -1.76 -1.90 11.86
C PRO A 9 -1.03 -2.53 13.06
N HIS A 10 -1.09 -1.89 14.23
CA HIS A 10 -0.60 -2.37 15.52
C HIS A 10 -1.28 -3.64 16.07
N ASN A 11 -2.40 -4.10 15.49
CA ASN A 11 -3.19 -5.20 16.07
C ASN A 11 -2.76 -6.61 15.59
N LEU A 12 -2.05 -6.72 14.45
CA LEU A 12 -1.59 -8.01 13.91
C LEU A 12 -0.34 -8.54 14.64
N TYR A 13 0.47 -7.64 15.19
CA TYR A 13 1.68 -7.96 15.96
C TYR A 13 1.63 -7.24 17.30
N SER A 14 0.68 -7.64 18.15
CA SER A 14 0.38 -6.97 19.41
C SER A 14 1.52 -7.01 20.43
N THR A 15 2.43 -7.98 20.32
CA THR A 15 3.63 -8.13 21.16
C THR A 15 4.84 -7.35 20.68
N ILE A 16 4.87 -6.87 19.43
CA ILE A 16 6.01 -6.10 18.91
C ILE A 16 5.89 -4.66 19.40
N PRO A 17 6.87 -4.13 20.19
CA PRO A 17 6.85 -2.74 20.60
C PRO A 17 6.99 -1.80 19.40
N TRP A 18 6.31 -0.66 19.47
CA TRP A 18 6.39 0.39 18.46
C TRP A 18 6.99 1.66 19.06
N VAL A 19 7.98 2.22 18.37
CA VAL A 19 8.59 3.52 18.70
C VAL A 19 8.51 4.38 17.44
N ASP A 20 7.97 5.59 17.55
CA ASP A 20 7.78 6.52 16.41
C ASP A 20 7.10 5.89 15.18
N ASN A 21 6.01 5.14 15.40
CA ASN A 21 5.29 4.38 14.36
C ASN A 21 6.15 3.37 13.58
N LYS A 22 7.21 2.85 14.19
CA LYS A 22 8.03 1.77 13.62
C LYS A 22 8.15 0.61 14.61
N PRO A 23 8.06 -0.65 14.13
CA PRO A 23 8.29 -1.80 14.98
C PRO A 23 9.76 -1.85 15.41
N THR A 24 10.02 -2.19 16.68
CA THR A 24 11.39 -2.29 17.21
C THR A 24 12.12 -3.54 16.76
N CYS A 25 11.40 -4.57 16.33
CA CYS A 25 11.96 -5.84 15.89
C CYS A 25 11.11 -6.50 14.79
N CYS A 26 11.72 -7.44 14.07
CA CYS A 26 11.00 -8.32 13.16
C CYS A 26 10.14 -9.32 13.94
N PRO A 27 9.00 -9.78 13.37
CA PRO A 27 8.20 -10.84 13.99
C PRO A 27 8.99 -12.14 14.10
N THR A 28 8.77 -12.86 15.19
CA THR A 28 9.21 -14.25 15.31
C THR A 28 8.36 -15.16 14.43
N PRO A 29 8.83 -16.38 14.08
CA PRO A 29 8.04 -17.33 13.29
C PRO A 29 6.67 -17.63 13.92
N LYS A 30 6.60 -17.69 15.24
CA LYS A 30 5.36 -17.91 15.99
C LYS A 30 4.38 -16.74 15.86
N GLU A 31 4.87 -15.51 16.00
CA GLU A 31 4.03 -14.31 15.81
C GLU A 31 3.54 -14.18 14.37
N ALA A 32 4.36 -14.57 13.38
CA ALA A 32 3.95 -14.62 11.99
C ALA A 32 2.83 -15.67 11.76
N GLU A 33 2.91 -16.83 12.41
CA GLU A 33 1.88 -17.87 12.35
C GLU A 33 0.58 -17.41 13.05
N GLU A 34 0.67 -16.77 14.20
CA GLU A 34 -0.48 -16.20 14.91
C GLU A 34 -1.17 -15.10 14.10
N ALA A 35 -0.38 -14.19 13.51
CA ALA A 35 -0.90 -13.18 12.59
C ALA A 35 -1.55 -13.83 11.36
N TYR A 36 -0.94 -14.87 10.80
CA TYR A 36 -1.51 -15.64 9.68
C TYR A 36 -2.86 -16.26 10.04
N ASN A 37 -2.97 -16.85 11.23
CA ASN A 37 -4.22 -17.44 11.71
C ASN A 37 -5.30 -16.38 11.98
N GLN A 38 -4.93 -15.20 12.49
CA GLN A 38 -5.86 -14.08 12.65
C GLN A 38 -6.37 -13.59 11.30
N ILE A 39 -5.51 -13.47 10.27
CA ILE A 39 -5.97 -13.01 8.95
C ILE A 39 -6.87 -14.03 8.25
N GLN A 40 -6.85 -15.32 8.60
CA GLN A 40 -7.77 -16.31 8.02
C GLN A 40 -9.25 -15.98 8.25
N SER A 41 -9.59 -15.25 9.33
CA SER A 41 -10.97 -14.81 9.54
C SER A 41 -11.40 -13.63 8.67
N TYR A 42 -10.47 -13.03 7.93
CA TYR A 42 -10.74 -11.89 7.08
C TYR A 42 -11.31 -12.35 5.75
N ARG A 43 -12.22 -11.55 5.20
CA ARG A 43 -12.69 -11.77 3.83
C ARG A 43 -11.61 -11.28 2.86
N PHE A 44 -10.73 -12.18 2.46
CA PHE A 44 -9.80 -11.89 1.38
C PHE A 44 -10.57 -11.66 0.08
N LEU A 45 -10.35 -10.51 -0.54
CA LEU A 45 -10.83 -10.24 -1.89
C LEU A 45 -9.91 -10.98 -2.86
N HIS A 46 -10.28 -12.21 -3.22
CA HIS A 46 -9.56 -13.00 -4.24
C HIS A 46 -9.79 -12.46 -5.67
N SER A 47 -10.85 -11.70 -5.84
CA SER A 47 -11.21 -10.91 -7.01
C SER A 47 -12.15 -9.82 -6.52
N GLY A 48 -12.02 -8.61 -7.02
CA GLY A 48 -12.86 -7.49 -6.60
C GLY A 48 -12.76 -6.35 -7.58
N LEU A 49 -13.89 -5.66 -7.76
CA LEU A 49 -14.01 -4.40 -8.45
C LEU A 49 -14.38 -3.38 -7.37
N ASP A 50 -13.44 -2.53 -7.01
CA ASP A 50 -13.67 -1.45 -6.05
C ASP A 50 -13.89 -0.14 -6.82
N PHE A 51 -14.88 0.63 -6.39
CA PHE A 51 -15.27 1.87 -7.04
C PHE A 51 -14.88 3.04 -6.14
N VAL A 52 -13.92 3.83 -6.60
CA VAL A 52 -13.59 5.09 -5.94
C VAL A 52 -14.57 6.13 -6.47
N GLN A 53 -15.57 6.45 -5.67
CA GLN A 53 -16.63 7.40 -5.99
C GLN A 53 -16.18 8.83 -5.67
N ASP A 54 -16.68 9.81 -6.41
CA ASP A 54 -16.37 11.22 -6.17
C ASP A 54 -17.09 11.70 -4.89
N PRO A 55 -16.36 12.18 -3.85
CA PRO A 55 -16.99 12.66 -2.64
C PRO A 55 -17.83 13.92 -2.86
N LEU A 56 -17.65 14.64 -3.96
CA LEU A 56 -18.42 15.84 -4.31
C LEU A 56 -19.59 15.54 -5.26
N ASN A 57 -19.60 14.36 -5.89
CA ASN A 57 -20.66 13.94 -6.78
C ASN A 57 -20.88 12.41 -6.68
N GLU A 58 -21.90 12.02 -5.92
CA GLU A 58 -22.24 10.62 -5.70
C GLU A 58 -22.62 9.87 -6.98
N GLU A 59 -22.88 10.53 -8.10
CA GLU A 59 -23.15 9.84 -9.39
C GLU A 59 -21.87 9.62 -10.22
N SER A 60 -20.74 10.19 -9.79
CA SER A 60 -19.47 10.12 -10.52
C SER A 60 -18.50 9.11 -9.91
N ILE A 61 -17.87 8.31 -10.78
CA ILE A 61 -16.83 7.35 -10.40
C ILE A 61 -15.48 7.94 -10.82
N ILE A 62 -14.59 8.17 -9.86
CA ILE A 62 -13.22 8.65 -10.10
C ILE A 62 -12.35 7.53 -10.68
N ALA A 63 -12.45 6.33 -10.11
CA ALA A 63 -11.64 5.20 -10.53
C ALA A 63 -12.31 3.86 -10.24
N ILE A 64 -11.95 2.87 -11.05
CA ILE A 64 -12.32 1.48 -10.85
C ILE A 64 -11.03 0.70 -10.58
N ILE A 65 -10.93 0.09 -9.41
CA ILE A 65 -9.78 -0.71 -9.00
C ILE A 65 -10.17 -2.17 -9.16
N GLN A 66 -9.51 -2.87 -10.08
CA GLN A 66 -9.66 -4.31 -10.25
C GLN A 66 -8.47 -5.04 -9.63
N PHE A 67 -8.74 -5.97 -8.72
CA PHE A 67 -7.72 -6.83 -8.14
C PHE A 67 -7.55 -8.09 -9.00
N THR A 68 -6.43 -8.15 -9.72
CA THR A 68 -6.03 -9.31 -10.54
C THR A 68 -4.91 -10.07 -9.84
N PRO A 69 -5.05 -11.39 -9.62
CA PRO A 69 -3.98 -12.23 -9.09
C PRO A 69 -2.70 -12.16 -9.93
N LEU A 70 -1.53 -12.17 -9.29
CA LEU A 70 -0.22 -12.03 -9.94
C LEU A 70 0.05 -13.10 -11.01
N ASP A 71 -0.41 -14.33 -10.78
CA ASP A 71 -0.31 -15.46 -11.70
C ASP A 71 -1.18 -15.28 -12.95
N LYS A 72 -2.25 -14.49 -12.85
CA LYS A 72 -3.17 -14.17 -13.95
C LYS A 72 -2.78 -12.92 -14.75
N LEU A 73 -1.77 -12.17 -14.31
CA LEU A 73 -1.26 -11.03 -15.08
C LEU A 73 -0.60 -11.50 -16.38
N THR A 74 -0.90 -10.80 -17.47
CA THR A 74 -0.21 -10.96 -18.75
C THR A 74 1.26 -10.55 -18.61
N PRO A 75 2.15 -11.05 -19.50
CA PRO A 75 3.56 -10.64 -19.48
C PRO A 75 3.75 -9.11 -19.53
N SER A 76 2.98 -8.41 -20.36
CA SER A 76 3.06 -6.94 -20.47
C SER A 76 2.62 -6.23 -19.19
N GLU A 77 1.59 -6.71 -18.50
CA GLU A 77 1.16 -6.14 -17.22
C GLU A 77 2.23 -6.37 -16.13
N LYS A 78 2.89 -7.52 -16.14
CA LYS A 78 4.03 -7.80 -15.24
C LYS A 78 5.20 -6.87 -15.52
N ASP A 79 5.48 -6.55 -16.77
CA ASP A 79 6.53 -5.59 -17.13
C ASP A 79 6.21 -4.18 -16.63
N VAL A 80 4.96 -3.73 -16.76
CA VAL A 80 4.49 -2.45 -16.20
C VAL A 80 4.59 -2.44 -14.67
N LEU A 81 4.22 -3.54 -14.01
CA LEU A 81 4.36 -3.70 -12.56
C LEU A 81 5.84 -3.67 -12.14
N ASN A 82 6.72 -4.36 -12.87
CA ASN A 82 8.15 -4.37 -12.62
C ASN A 82 8.76 -2.98 -12.79
N PHE A 83 8.38 -2.26 -13.85
CA PHE A 83 8.78 -0.87 -14.05
C PHE A 83 8.31 0.01 -12.89
N SER A 84 7.02 -0.05 -12.53
CA SER A 84 6.45 0.76 -11.45
C SER A 84 7.09 0.46 -10.09
N SER A 85 7.32 -0.83 -9.79
CA SER A 85 7.98 -1.25 -8.54
C SER A 85 9.44 -0.81 -8.49
N THR A 86 10.15 -0.87 -9.62
CA THR A 86 11.54 -0.39 -9.75
C THR A 86 11.59 1.13 -9.59
N PHE A 87 10.73 1.86 -10.30
CA PHE A 87 10.59 3.31 -10.18
C PHE A 87 10.27 3.73 -8.75
N LEU A 88 9.34 3.03 -8.07
CA LEU A 88 9.00 3.31 -6.67
C LEU A 88 10.16 2.98 -5.72
N LYS A 89 10.89 1.89 -5.97
CA LYS A 89 12.07 1.53 -5.19
C LYS A 89 13.17 2.57 -5.35
N ASP A 90 13.41 3.04 -6.56
CA ASP A 90 14.41 4.05 -6.86
C ASP A 90 13.96 5.41 -6.28
N SER A 91 12.73 5.85 -6.53
CA SER A 91 12.22 7.13 -5.98
C SER A 91 12.19 7.23 -4.45
N LYS A 92 12.41 6.14 -3.69
CA LYS A 92 12.67 6.22 -2.24
C LYS A 92 13.84 7.15 -1.90
N TRP A 93 14.89 7.20 -2.73
CA TRP A 93 16.02 8.11 -2.47
C TRP A 93 15.60 9.58 -2.63
N LEU A 94 14.72 9.88 -3.60
CA LEU A 94 14.14 11.21 -3.79
C LEU A 94 13.33 11.64 -2.57
N VAL A 95 12.47 10.77 -2.03
CA VAL A 95 11.70 11.07 -0.81
C VAL A 95 12.63 11.29 0.39
N GLN A 96 13.76 10.59 0.47
CA GLN A 96 14.75 10.84 1.53
C GLN A 96 15.46 12.18 1.38
N ILE A 97 15.70 12.65 0.15
CA ILE A 97 16.27 13.99 -0.11
C ILE A 97 15.28 15.08 0.26
N LEU A 98 14.02 14.96 -0.19
CA LEU A 98 12.98 15.94 0.11
C LEU A 98 12.72 16.08 1.62
N LYS A 99 12.93 15.01 2.40
CA LYS A 99 12.84 15.05 3.87
C LYS A 99 14.00 15.76 4.55
N LYS A 100 15.18 15.84 3.92
CA LYS A 100 16.37 16.49 4.46
C LYS A 100 16.48 17.96 4.04
N GLU A 101 15.87 18.33 2.93
CA GLU A 101 15.94 19.65 2.31
C GLU A 101 14.52 20.22 2.12
N PRO A 102 13.97 20.97 3.09
CA PRO A 102 12.58 21.46 3.03
C PRO A 102 12.31 22.49 1.91
N ASN A 103 13.36 22.94 1.19
CA ASN A 103 13.28 23.96 0.13
C ASN A 103 13.64 23.41 -1.26
N PHE A 104 13.50 22.11 -1.50
CA PHE A 104 13.79 21.52 -2.80
C PHE A 104 12.62 21.73 -3.78
N TRP A 105 12.81 22.60 -4.78
CA TRP A 105 11.88 22.81 -5.89
C TRP A 105 12.25 21.91 -7.07
N MET A 106 11.34 21.01 -7.47
CA MET A 106 11.49 20.21 -8.68
C MET A 106 10.78 20.92 -9.84
N VAL A 107 11.54 21.42 -10.82
CA VAL A 107 10.97 21.98 -12.07
C VAL A 107 10.61 20.81 -12.98
N HIS A 108 9.32 20.63 -13.28
CA HIS A 108 8.83 19.47 -14.03
C HIS A 108 8.74 19.68 -15.56
N GLN A 109 9.09 20.83 -16.14
CA GLN A 109 9.17 20.95 -17.59
C GLN A 109 10.22 21.96 -18.07
N ALA A 110 11.04 21.52 -19.04
CA ALA A 110 11.56 22.37 -20.09
C ALA A 110 10.99 21.82 -21.42
N VAL A 111 9.90 22.42 -21.88
CA VAL A 111 9.48 22.28 -23.28
C VAL A 111 10.41 23.17 -24.08
N TRP A 112 11.16 22.58 -25.01
CA TRP A 112 11.70 23.31 -26.15
C TRP A 112 10.93 22.85 -27.39
N ALA A 113 10.56 23.85 -28.20
CA ALA A 113 9.71 23.76 -29.39
C ALA A 113 10.24 22.81 -30.48
#